data_AF-A0AA38I0I5-F1
#
_entry.id   AF-A0AA38I0I5-F1
#
_cell.length_a   1.000
_cell.length_b   1.000
_cell.length_c   1.000
_cell.angle_alpha   90.00
_cell.angle_beta   90.00
_cell.angle_gamma   90.00
#
_symmetry.space_group_name_H-M   'P 1'
#
loop_
_entity.id
_entity.type
_entity.pdbx_description
1 polymer ?
#
loop_
_entity_poly.entity_id
_entity_poly.type
_entity_poly.pdbx_seq_one_letter_code
_entity_poly.pdbx_strand_id
1 'polypeptide(L)'
;MEECMPSSWQRATIVPLHKKGDITERNTFQGISLLDVVYKVLATLMKTRIESVVELQIGEYQAGFSIWIRSIGSKQETRREIA
;
A
#
# COMPACT_ATOMS: atom_id res chain seq x y z
N MET A 1 6.23 32.26 13.15
CA MET A 1 5.27 31.55 12.28
C MET A 1 4.96 30.24 12.97
N GLU A 2 3.68 29.94 13.12
CA GLU A 2 3.23 28.66 13.69
C GLU A 2 3.10 27.65 12.53
N GLU A 3 3.62 26.45 12.71
CA GLU A 3 3.52 25.40 11.68
C GLU A 3 2.12 24.78 11.71
N CYS A 4 1.42 24.81 10.58
CA CYS A 4 0.07 24.29 10.44
C CYS A 4 0.01 23.22 9.36
N MET A 5 -0.83 22.19 9.58
CA MET A 5 -1.08 21.17 8.57
C MET A 5 -1.83 21.77 7.37
N PRO A 6 -1.44 21.43 6.12
CA PRO A 6 -2.17 21.87 4.94
C PRO A 6 -3.61 21.36 4.97
N SER A 7 -4.58 22.24 4.72
CA SER A 7 -6.00 21.86 4.65
C SER A 7 -6.28 20.87 3.50
N SER A 8 -5.42 20.80 2.48
CA SER A 8 -5.52 19.82 1.40
C SER A 8 -5.37 18.38 1.88
N TRP A 9 -4.66 18.14 2.99
CA TRP A 9 -4.44 16.80 3.52
C TRP A 9 -5.71 16.20 4.15
N GLN A 10 -6.73 17.04 4.41
CA GLN A 10 -8.03 16.60 4.92
C GLN A 10 -9.02 16.25 3.79
N ARG A 11 -8.61 16.38 2.52
CA ARG A 11 -9.46 16.13 1.35
C ARG A 11 -8.96 14.93 0.55
N ALA A 12 -9.91 14.20 -0.04
CA ALA A 12 -9.63 13.12 -0.97
C ALA A 12 -10.60 13.18 -2.14
N THR A 13 -10.12 12.86 -3.35
CA THR A 13 -11.00 12.67 -4.51
C THR A 13 -11.35 11.19 -4.61
N ILE A 14 -12.65 10.86 -4.54
CA ILE A 14 -13.11 9.47 -4.68
C ILE A 14 -13.32 9.17 -6.16
N VAL A 15 -12.62 8.14 -6.65
CA VAL A 15 -12.75 7.67 -8.03
C VAL A 15 -13.26 6.22 -8.01
N PRO A 16 -14.40 5.91 -8.64
CA PRO A 16 -14.85 4.54 -8.78
C PRO A 16 -13.96 3.81 -9.80
N LEU A 17 -13.38 2.68 -9.40
CA LEU A 17 -12.65 1.77 -10.28
C LEU A 17 -13.43 0.48 -10.46
N HIS A 18 -13.63 0.08 -11.71
CA HIS A 18 -14.25 -1.19 -12.03
C HIS A 18 -13.34 -2.36 -11.63
N LYS A 19 -13.89 -3.29 -10.86
CA LYS A 19 -13.32 -4.60 -10.52
C LYS A 19 -13.78 -5.64 -11.55
N LYS A 20 -13.22 -6.84 -11.48
CA LYS A 20 -13.66 -7.97 -12.32
C LYS A 20 -15.16 -8.26 -12.10
N GLY A 21 -15.90 -8.47 -13.20
CA GLY A 21 -17.34 -8.74 -13.20
C GLY A 21 -18.04 -8.02 -14.34
N ASP A 22 -19.37 -8.01 -14.31
CA ASP A 22 -20.20 -7.27 -15.25
C ASP A 22 -20.29 -5.78 -14.84
N ILE A 23 -20.06 -4.87 -15.79
CA ILE A 23 -20.10 -3.42 -15.58
C ILE A 23 -21.48 -2.91 -15.15
N THR A 24 -22.53 -3.70 -15.39
CA THR A 24 -23.92 -3.33 -15.10
C THR A 24 -24.34 -3.63 -13.66
N GLU A 25 -23.56 -4.43 -12.93
CA GLU A 25 -23.83 -4.76 -11.53
C GLU A 25 -23.27 -3.70 -10.57
N ARG A 26 -24.09 -3.22 -9.62
CA ARG A 26 -23.71 -2.16 -8.67
C ARG A 26 -22.44 -2.47 -7.85
N ASN A 27 -22.17 -3.75 -7.57
CA ASN A 27 -21.08 -4.18 -6.70
C ASN A 27 -19.73 -4.37 -7.41
N THR A 28 -19.64 -4.05 -8.70
CA THR A 28 -18.39 -4.19 -9.46
C THR A 28 -17.49 -2.97 -9.38
N PHE A 29 -17.90 -1.86 -8.76
CA PHE A 29 -17.03 -0.69 -8.59
C PHE A 29 -16.46 -0.61 -7.16
N GLN A 30 -15.15 -0.40 -7.05
CA GLN A 30 -14.48 -0.04 -5.81
C GLN A 30 -14.05 1.42 -5.87
N GLY A 31 -14.54 2.23 -4.92
CA GLY A 31 -14.03 3.59 -4.72
C GLY A 31 -12.58 3.56 -4.24
N ILE A 32 -11.70 4.29 -4.91
CA ILE A 32 -10.36 4.61 -4.42
C ILE A 32 -10.26 6.09 -4.05
N SER A 33 -9.48 6.38 -3.02
CA SER A 33 -9.24 7.75 -2.55
C SER A 33 -7.91 8.28 -3.10
N LEU A 34 -7.98 9.29 -3.96
CA LEU A 34 -6.81 10.03 -4.40
C LEU A 34 -6.49 11.14 -3.40
N LEU A 35 -5.40 10.94 -2.66
CA LEU A 35 -4.86 11.89 -1.68
C LEU A 35 -3.85 12.86 -2.30
N ASP A 36 -3.64 13.97 -1.62
CA ASP A 36 -2.61 14.97 -1.91
C ASP A 36 -1.22 14.32 -2.09
N VAL A 37 -0.46 14.78 -3.08
CA VAL A 37 0.84 14.19 -3.42
C VAL A 37 1.86 14.42 -2.30
N VAL A 38 1.86 15.59 -1.67
CA VAL A 38 2.78 15.90 -0.57
C VAL A 38 2.47 15.02 0.64
N TYR A 39 1.19 14.82 0.93
CA TYR A 39 0.76 13.86 1.95
C TYR A 39 1.28 12.45 1.67
N LYS A 40 1.19 11.98 0.42
CA LYS A 40 1.71 10.65 0.03
C LYS A 40 3.21 10.54 0.25
N VAL A 41 3.98 11.57 -0.12
CA VAL A 41 5.43 11.58 0.11
C VAL A 41 5.75 11.45 1.61
N LEU A 42 5.07 12.23 2.46
CA LEU A 42 5.24 12.13 3.91
C LEU A 42 4.88 10.74 4.42
N ALA A 43 3.72 10.20 4.02
CA ALA A 43 3.27 8.87 4.41
C ALA A 43 4.27 7.78 3.98
N THR A 44 4.88 7.89 2.80
CA THR A 44 5.93 6.97 2.34
C THR A 44 7.18 7.06 3.22
N LEU A 45 7.63 8.27 3.59
CA LEU A 45 8.77 8.44 4.50
C LEU A 45 8.49 7.84 5.87
N MET A 46 7.28 8.05 6.41
CA MET A 46 6.85 7.45 7.68
C MET A 46 6.80 5.94 7.59
N LYS A 47 6.22 5.39 6.52
CA LYS A 47 6.20 3.94 6.25
C LYS A 47 7.60 3.37 6.34
N THR A 48 8.56 3.92 5.60
CA THR A 48 9.95 3.40 5.57
C THR A 48 10.59 3.38 6.96
N ARG A 49 10.29 4.35 7.82
CA ARG A 49 10.81 4.39 9.19
C ARG A 49 10.15 3.37 10.12
N ILE A 50 8.84 3.17 9.96
CA ILE A 50 8.04 2.26 10.80
C ILE A 50 8.27 0.80 10.40
N GLU A 51 8.50 0.55 9.12
CA GLU A 51 8.63 -0.79 8.53
C GLU A 51 9.71 -1.63 9.23
N SER A 52 10.86 -1.03 9.57
CA SER A 52 11.95 -1.73 10.27
C SER A 52 11.59 -2.17 11.70
N VAL A 53 10.75 -1.40 12.39
CA VAL A 53 10.29 -1.72 13.74
C VAL A 53 9.21 -2.81 13.68
N VAL A 54 8.27 -2.63 12.76
CA VAL A 54 7.11 -3.51 12.61
C VAL A 54 7.53 -4.91 12.13
N GLU A 55 8.56 -5.03 11.29
CA GLU A 55 9.07 -6.31 10.82
C GLU A 55 9.55 -7.23 11.96
N LEU A 56 10.14 -6.65 13.02
CA LEU A 56 10.58 -7.42 14.19
C LEU A 56 9.43 -7.87 15.09
N GLN A 57 8.26 -7.25 14.95
CA GLN A 57 7.10 -7.49 15.82
C GLN A 57 6.01 -8.34 15.15
N ILE A 58 5.93 -8.32 13.82
CA ILE A 58 4.94 -9.09 13.07
C ILE A 58 5.42 -10.53 12.90
N GLY A 59 4.61 -11.47 13.36
CA GLY A 59 4.87 -12.91 13.21
C GLY A 59 4.40 -13.48 11.87
N GLU A 60 4.72 -14.75 11.63
CA GLU A 60 4.44 -15.48 10.37
C GLU A 60 2.94 -15.59 10.02
N TYR A 61 2.04 -15.32 10.97
CA TYR A 61 0.60 -15.28 10.74
C TYR A 61 0.18 -14.15 9.79
N GLN A 62 1.00 -13.10 9.65
CA GLN A 62 0.72 -12.01 8.71
C GLN A 62 1.26 -12.34 7.31
N ALA A 63 0.42 -13.01 6.53
CA ALA A 63 0.72 -13.45 5.18
C ALA A 63 0.45 -12.38 4.09
N GLY A 64 0.21 -11.12 4.46
CA GLY A 64 0.01 -10.02 3.51
C GLY A 64 0.77 -8.77 3.93
N PHE A 65 1.26 -7.99 2.96
CA PHE A 65 1.94 -6.71 3.20
C PHE A 65 3.20 -6.76 4.08
N SER A 66 3.73 -7.95 4.35
CA SER A 66 5.01 -8.18 5.03
C SER A 66 6.15 -8.32 4.01
N ILE A 67 7.31 -7.74 4.31
CA ILE A 67 8.49 -7.78 3.42
C ILE A 67 9.04 -9.19 3.19
N TRP A 68 8.86 -10.11 4.15
CA TRP A 68 9.24 -11.52 4.02
C TRP A 68 8.71 -12.18 2.74
N ILE A 69 7.48 -11.86 2.34
CA ILE A 69 6.84 -12.42 1.13
C ILE A 69 7.52 -11.93 -0.14
N ARG A 70 8.03 -10.69 -0.12
CA ARG A 70 8.77 -10.09 -1.22
C ARG A 70 10.15 -10.76 -1.43
N SER A 71 10.78 -11.25 -0.35
CA SER A 71 12.05 -11.99 -0.42
C SER A 71 11.90 -13.48 -0.75
N ILE A 72 10.76 -14.11 -0.48
CA ILE A 72 10.54 -15.52 -0.84
C ILE A 72 10.36 -15.68 -2.36
N GLY A 73 9.66 -14.73 -3.01
CA GLY A 73 9.48 -14.73 -4.46
C GLY A 73 10.80 -14.66 -5.24
N SER A 74 11.77 -13.87 -4.77
CA SER A 74 13.09 -13.76 -5.43
C SER A 74 13.96 -15.00 -5.25
N LYS A 75 13.88 -15.69 -4.10
CA LYS A 75 14.65 -16.92 -3.84
C LYS A 75 14.14 -18.15 -4.61
N GLN A 76 12.85 -18.18 -4.98
CA GLN A 76 12.25 -19.26 -5.77
C GLN A 76 12.70 -19.19 -7.25
N GLU A 77 12.87 -17.99 -7.80
CA GLU A 77 13.33 -17.77 -9.19
C GLU A 77 14.78 -18.24 -9.39
N THR A 78 15.69 -17.88 -8.47
CA THR A 78 17.12 -18.27 -8.55
C THR A 78 17.34 -19.79 -8.44
N ARG A 79 16.39 -20.54 -7.85
CA ARG A 79 16.45 -22.02 -7.79
C ARG A 79 15.98 -22.69 -9.08
N ARG A 80 15.24 -22.00 -9.94
CA ARG A 80 14.78 -22.52 -11.24
C ARG A 80 15.81 -22.29 -12.36
N GLU A 81 16.65 -21.27 -12.23
CA GLU A 81 17.70 -20.97 -13.22
C GLU A 81 18.97 -21.83 -13.07
N ILE A 82 19.10 -22.58 -11.97
CA ILE A 82 20.26 -23.44 -11.66
C ILE A 82 19.90 -24.94 -11.77
N ALA A 83 18.70 -25.29 -12.26
CA ALA A 83 18.23 -26.66 -12.44
C ALA A 83 18.14 -27.05 -13.92
#